data_AF-A0A9N9FM79-F1
#
_entry.id   AF-A0A9N9FM79-F1
#
_cell.length_a   1.000
_cell.length_b   1.000
_cell.length_c   1.000
_cell.angle_alpha   90.00
_cell.angle_beta   90.00
_cell.angle_gamma   90.00
#
_symmetry.space_group_name_H-M   'P 1'
#
loop_
_entity.id
_entity.type
_entity.pdbx_description
1 polymer ?
#
loop_
_entity_poly.entity_id
_entity_poly.type
_entity_poly.pdbx_seq_one_letter_code
_entity_poly.pdbx_strand_id
1 'polypeptide(L)' 'MEDPKIKEAREVMNILQEIATMLNTNLDRETLSLCVSLCENGVNPEALAAMIKELKRESAAQEVSISLEQFVSRF' A
#
# COMPACT_ATOMS: atom_id res chain seq x y z
N MET A 1 10.89 -1.09 -30.66
CA MET A 1 9.84 -0.06 -30.49
C MET A 1 8.92 -0.59 -29.41
N GLU A 2 8.75 0.14 -28.31
CA GLU A 2 7.95 -0.32 -27.16
C GLU A 2 6.47 -0.29 -27.51
N ASP A 3 5.68 -1.24 -27.00
CA ASP A 3 4.24 -1.31 -27.27
C ASP A 3 3.54 -0.06 -26.69
N PRO A 4 2.73 0.68 -27.48
CA PRO A 4 2.02 1.87 -27.01
C PRO A 4 1.22 1.63 -25.71
N LYS A 5 0.62 0.45 -25.55
CA LYS A 5 -0.18 0.12 -24.36
C LYS A 5 0.67 0.01 -23.10
N ILE A 6 1.89 -0.52 -23.23
CA ILE A 6 2.84 -0.62 -22.10
C ILE A 6 3.26 0.77 -21.65
N LYS A 7 3.48 1.68 -22.62
CA LYS A 7 3.81 3.07 -22.32
C LYS A 7 2.66 3.78 -21.59
N GLU A 8 1.44 3.67 -22.11
CA GLU A 8 0.24 4.27 -21.51
C GLU A 8 -0.01 3.75 -20.09
N ALA A 9 0.09 2.44 -19.86
CA ALA A 9 -0.09 1.84 -18.53
C ALA A 9 0.93 2.38 -17.51
N ARG A 10 2.18 2.60 -17.93
CA ARG A 10 3.22 3.20 -17.07
C ARG A 10 2.89 4.66 -16.73
N GLU A 11 2.43 5.43 -17.70
CA GLU A 11 2.02 6.83 -17.49
C GLU A 11 0.84 6.92 -16.52
N VAL A 12 -0.19 6.08 -16.70
CA VAL A 12 -1.33 5.99 -15.77
C VAL A 12 -0.84 5.67 -14.35
N MET A 13 0.02 4.67 -14.20
CA MET A 13 0.55 4.30 -12.88
C MET A 13 1.38 5.43 -12.24
N ASN A 14 2.12 6.20 -13.03
CA ASN A 14 2.86 7.36 -12.52
C ASN A 14 1.92 8.44 -11.99
N ILE A 15 0.87 8.77 -12.76
CA ILE A 15 -0.15 9.75 -12.33
C ILE A 15 -0.84 9.28 -11.04
N LEU A 16 -1.20 8.00 -10.95
CA LEU A 16 -1.80 7.44 -9.74
C LEU A 16 -0.86 7.55 -8.53
N GLN A 17 0.44 7.31 -8.71
CA GLN A 17 1.42 7.47 -7.63
C GLN A 17 1.55 8.93 -7.17
N GLU A 18 1.52 9.89 -8.10
CA GLU A 18 1.53 11.32 -7.78
C GLU A 18 0.29 11.71 -6.96
N ILE A 19 -0.89 11.26 -7.38
CA ILE A 19 -2.14 11.46 -6.62
C ILE A 19 -2.05 10.85 -5.23
N ALA A 20 -1.59 9.60 -5.12
CA ALA A 20 -1.44 8.89 -3.85
C ALA A 20 -0.48 9.61 -2.89
N THR A 21 0.56 10.23 -3.43
CA THR A 21 1.54 11.04 -2.68
C THR A 21 0.92 12.36 -2.22
N MET A 22 0.23 13.09 -3.10
CA MET A 22 -0.45 14.34 -2.74
C MET A 22 -1.50 14.15 -1.64
N LEU A 23 -2.18 13.00 -1.64
CA LEU A 23 -3.17 12.63 -0.64
C LEU A 23 -2.57 12.00 0.63
N ASN A 24 -1.25 11.86 0.72
CA ASN A 24 -0.55 11.26 1.86
C ASN A 24 -1.10 9.87 2.24
N THR A 25 -1.43 9.05 1.24
CA THR A 25 -1.93 7.67 1.48
C THR A 25 -0.88 6.75 2.09
N ASN A 26 0.41 7.14 1.98
CA ASN A 26 1.56 6.35 2.41
C ASN A 26 1.55 4.94 1.78
N LEU A 27 1.18 4.84 0.50
CA LEU A 27 1.28 3.63 -0.30
C LEU A 27 2.49 3.75 -1.22
N ASP A 28 3.38 2.76 -1.14
CA ASP A 28 4.44 2.61 -2.13
C ASP A 28 3.88 2.15 -3.48
N ARG A 29 4.72 2.21 -4.50
CA ARG A 29 4.34 1.90 -5.89
C ARG A 29 3.84 0.46 -6.06
N GLU A 30 4.45 -0.48 -5.35
CA GLU A 30 4.10 -1.90 -5.44
C GLU A 30 2.72 -2.14 -4.85
N THR A 31 2.48 -1.63 -3.64
CA THR A 31 1.21 -1.71 -2.94
C THR A 31 0.09 -1.03 -3.72
N LEU A 32 0.36 0.16 -4.29
CA LEU A 32 -0.63 0.85 -5.13
C LEU A 32 -0.96 0.07 -6.40
N SER A 33 0.04 -0.51 -7.08
CA SER A 33 -0.17 -1.37 -8.24
C SER A 33 -1.02 -2.61 -7.90
N LEU A 34 -0.81 -3.20 -6.73
CA LEU A 34 -1.62 -4.31 -6.26
C LEU A 34 -3.06 -3.87 -5.97
N CYS A 35 -3.25 -2.71 -5.35
CA CYS A 35 -4.59 -2.16 -5.10
C CYS A 35 -5.35 -1.93 -6.41
N VAL A 36 -4.68 -1.37 -7.43
CA VAL A 36 -5.27 -1.21 -8.78
C VAL A 36 -5.68 -2.57 -9.35
N SER A 37 -4.78 -3.57 -9.30
CA SER A 37 -5.07 -4.92 -9.80
C SER A 37 -6.28 -5.55 -9.07
N LEU A 38 -6.38 -5.38 -7.75
CA LEU A 38 -7.52 -5.89 -6.97
C LEU A 38 -8.83 -5.19 -7.36
N CYS A 39 -8.80 -3.86 -7.52
CA CYS A 39 -9.96 -3.10 -7.98
C CYS A 39 -10.39 -3.50 -9.40
N GLU A 40 -9.44 -3.73 -10.31
CA GLU A 40 -9.71 -4.24 -11.66
C GLU A 40 -10.33 -5.65 -11.65
N ASN A 41 -10.03 -6.46 -10.63
CA ASN A 41 -10.67 -7.76 -10.39
C ASN A 41 -12.02 -7.65 -9.65
N GLY A 42 -12.55 -6.44 -9.46
CA GLY A 42 -13.87 -6.19 -8.87
C GLY A 42 -13.91 -6.14 -7.34
N VAL A 43 -12.75 -6.07 -6.68
CA VAL A 43 -12.70 -5.85 -5.23
C VAL A 43 -13.23 -4.45 -4.91
N ASN A 44 -14.06 -4.34 -3.86
CA ASN A 44 -14.57 -3.06 -3.40
C ASN A 44 -13.43 -2.19 -2.81
N PRO A 45 -13.22 -0.96 -3.32
CA PRO A 45 -12.11 -0.12 -2.90
C PRO A 45 -12.25 0.41 -1.46
N GLU A 46 -13.48 0.63 -0.96
CA GLU A 46 -13.70 1.05 0.43
C GLU A 46 -13.32 -0.04 1.44
N ALA A 47 -13.69 -1.29 1.15
CA ALA A 47 -13.34 -2.46 1.97
C ALA A 47 -11.83 -2.73 1.92
N LEU A 48 -11.21 -2.59 0.74
CA LEU A 48 -9.77 -2.71 0.58
C LEU A 48 -9.03 -1.64 1.41
N ALA A 49 -9.49 -0.39 1.38
CA ALA A 49 -8.92 0.69 2.17
C ALA A 49 -9.06 0.44 3.68
N ALA A 50 -10.20 -0.11 4.13
CA ALA A 50 -10.40 -0.48 5.53
C ALA A 50 -9.42 -1.59 5.97
N MET A 51 -9.26 -2.63 5.15
CA MET A 51 -8.33 -3.73 5.41
C MET A 51 -6.88 -3.25 5.48
N ILE A 52 -6.43 -2.40 4.55
CA ILE A 52 -5.06 -1.86 4.55
C ILE A 52 -4.80 -1.06 5.82
N LYS A 53 -5.78 -0.26 6.27
CA LYS A 53 -5.66 0.52 7.51
C LYS A 53 -5.52 -0.39 8.73
N GLU A 54 -6.31 -1.46 8.80
CA GLU A 54 -6.23 -2.40 9.93
C GLU A 54 -4.90 -3.15 9.94
N LEU A 55 -4.44 -3.68 8.80
CA LEU A 55 -3.16 -4.38 8.71
C LEU A 55 -1.96 -3.49 9.10
N LYS A 56 -1.98 -2.22 8.69
CA LYS A 56 -0.94 -1.24 9.09
C LYS A 56 -0.97 -0.99 10.61
N ARG A 57 -2.17 -0.90 11.20
CA ARG A 57 -2.34 -0.71 12.63
C ARG A 57 -1.84 -1.93 13.43
N GLU A 58 -2.22 -3.13 13.03
CA GLU A 58 -1.78 -4.37 13.66
C GLU A 58 -0.26 -4.53 13.59
N SER A 59 0.33 -4.25 12.43
CA SER A 59 1.79 -4.32 12.23
C SER A 59 2.52 -3.34 13.15
N ALA A 60 2.06 -2.09 13.24
CA ALA A 60 2.65 -1.10 14.15
C ALA A 60 2.50 -1.49 15.63
N ALA A 61 1.36 -2.07 16.02
CA ALA A 61 1.16 -2.57 17.38
C ALA A 61 2.11 -3.73 17.71
N GLN A 62 2.33 -4.62 16.74
CA GLN A 62 3.22 -5.77 16.88
C GLN A 62 4.69 -5.36 17.01
N GLU A 63 5.14 -4.34 16.26
CA GLU A 63 6.50 -3.80 16.42
C GLU A 63 6.74 -3.24 17.83
N VAL A 64 5.75 -2.55 18.39
CA VAL A 64 5.81 -2.03 19.77
C VAL A 64 5.88 -3.18 20.78
N SER A 65 5.04 -4.22 20.63
CA SER A 65 5.07 -5.36 21.55
C SER A 65 6.41 -6.09 21.53
N ILE A 66 6.99 -6.32 20.35
CA ILE A 66 8.31 -6.96 20.20
C ILE A 66 9.39 -6.12 20.89
N SER A 67 9.37 -4.80 20.71
CA SER A 67 10.32 -3.88 21.34
C SER A 67 10.24 -3.92 22.88
N LEU A 68 9.02 -3.96 23.43
CA LEU A 68 8.80 -4.07 24.87
C LEU A 68 9.29 -5.42 25.43
N GLU A 69 9.01 -6.53 24.74
CA GLU A 69 9.49 -7.86 25.13
C GLU A 69 11.03 -7.93 25.12
N GLN A 70 11.68 -7.35 24.11
CA GLN A 70 13.14 -7.25 24.04
C GLN A 70 13.73 -6.39 25.14
N PHE A 71 13.06 -5.28 25.48
CA PHE A 71 13.48 -4.41 26.57
C PHE A 71 13.38 -5.13 27.93
N VAL A 72 12.26 -5.78 28.21
CA VAL A 72 12.06 -6.56 29.45
C VAL A 72 13.06 -7.70 29.56
N SER A 73 13.36 -8.40 28.46
CA SER A 73 14.31 -9.52 28.45
C SER A 73 15.76 -9.10 28.70
N ARG A 74 16.06 -7.79 28.71
CA ARG A 74 17.40 -7.23 28.88
C ARG A 74 17.67 -6.72 30.31
N PHE A 75 16.68 -6.81 31.21
CA PHE A 75 16.81 -6.62 32.66
C PHE A 75 16.80 -7.97 33.38
#